data_AF-A0A1M7ZHR5-F1
#
_entry.id   AF-A0A1M7ZHR5-F1
#
_cell.length_a   1.000
_cell.length_b   1.000
_cell.length_c   1.000
_cell.angle_alpha   90.00
_cell.angle_beta   90.00
_cell.angle_gamma   90.00
#
_symmetry.space_group_name_H-M   'P 1'
#
loop_
_entity.id
_entity.type
_entity.pdbx_description
1 polymer ?
#
loop_
_entity_poly.entity_id
_entity_poly.type
_entity_poly.pdbx_seq_one_letter_code
_entity_poly.pdbx_strand_id
1 'polypeptide(L)'
;MKFFGILVVTILVVVFVNPFLPYWAVMVILFVIAALLKPGNSAAFWGGGFGMALSWIGLSLYLTINSGSDLPDRMAQIIGAPSGTVLMAVTGVIGFFLGGFSSLSGNLFRNLIKRRPTNIYRG
;
A
#
# COMPACT_ATOMS: atom_id res chain seq x y z
N MET A 1 -18.78 -0.91 -0.36
CA MET A 1 -18.05 -0.66 -1.63
C MET A 1 -16.68 -1.32 -1.55
N LYS A 2 -16.21 -1.98 -2.63
CA LYS A 2 -14.98 -2.79 -2.60
C LYS A 2 -13.71 -1.99 -2.28
N PHE A 3 -13.70 -0.69 -2.57
CA PHE A 3 -12.61 0.24 -2.24
C PHE A 3 -12.34 0.32 -0.72
N PHE A 4 -13.37 0.60 0.09
CA PHE A 4 -13.19 0.71 1.54
C PHE A 4 -12.69 -0.61 2.17
N GLY A 5 -13.14 -1.75 1.63
CA GLY A 5 -12.68 -3.06 2.11
C GLY A 5 -11.17 -3.26 1.93
N ILE A 6 -10.64 -3.02 0.74
CA ILE A 6 -9.19 -3.18 0.50
C ILE A 6 -8.37 -2.09 1.19
N LEU A 7 -8.90 -0.86 1.30
CA LEU A 7 -8.26 0.23 2.05
C LEU A 7 -8.07 -0.15 3.52
N VAL A 8 -9.14 -0.54 4.21
CA VAL A 8 -9.09 -0.88 5.64
C VAL A 8 -8.18 -2.08 5.87
N VAL A 9 -8.29 -3.13 5.05
CA VAL A 9 -7.42 -4.31 5.16
C VAL A 9 -5.95 -3.93 4.95
N THR A 10 -5.66 -3.06 3.98
CA THR A 10 -4.29 -2.57 3.76
C THR A 10 -3.76 -1.83 4.97
N ILE A 11 -4.57 -0.94 5.57
CA ILE A 11 -4.17 -0.21 6.79
C ILE A 11 -3.87 -1.19 7.93
N LEU A 12 -4.75 -2.17 8.17
CA LEU A 12 -4.56 -3.15 9.23
C LEU A 12 -3.26 -3.95 9.02
N VAL A 13 -3.01 -4.41 7.79
CA VAL A 13 -1.77 -5.14 7.47
C VAL A 13 -0.56 -4.24 7.67
N VAL A 14 -0.58 -3.02 7.15
CA VAL A 14 0.60 -2.14 7.25
C VAL A 14 0.86 -1.72 8.70
N VAL A 15 -0.16 -1.42 9.49
CA VAL A 15 0.03 -0.99 10.88
C VAL A 15 0.47 -2.15 11.78
N PHE A 16 -0.11 -3.34 11.63
CA PHE A 16 0.14 -4.44 12.57
C PHE A 16 1.17 -5.47 12.09
N VAL A 17 1.41 -5.60 10.78
CA VAL A 17 2.33 -6.61 10.22
C VAL A 17 3.65 -6.00 9.78
N ASN A 18 3.64 -4.79 9.19
CA ASN A 18 4.85 -4.11 8.73
C ASN A 18 5.91 -3.85 9.83
N PRO A 19 5.58 -3.72 11.14
CA PRO A 19 6.61 -3.62 12.17
C PRO A 19 7.44 -4.90 12.36
N PHE A 20 6.91 -6.07 11.97
CA PHE A 20 7.56 -7.37 12.16
C PHE A 20 8.23 -7.89 10.88
N LEU A 21 7.98 -7.26 9.74
CA LEU A 21 8.46 -7.68 8.42
C LEU A 21 9.03 -6.50 7.64
N PRO A 22 9.98 -6.73 6.73
CA PRO A 22 10.42 -5.68 5.83
C PRO A 22 9.29 -5.29 4.86
N TYR A 23 9.30 -4.04 4.41
CA TYR A 23 8.19 -3.48 3.59
C TYR A 23 7.89 -4.27 2.30
N TRP A 24 8.91 -4.88 1.69
CA TRP A 24 8.73 -5.68 0.48
C TRP A 24 7.93 -6.97 0.74
N ALA A 25 7.96 -7.52 1.96
CA ALA A 25 7.13 -8.66 2.32
C ALA A 25 5.65 -8.25 2.42
N VAL A 26 5.37 -7.05 2.94
CA VAL A 26 4.02 -6.48 2.97
C VAL A 26 3.48 -6.26 1.56
N MET A 27 4.32 -5.86 0.59
CA MET A 27 3.91 -5.81 -0.83
C MET A 27 3.40 -7.16 -1.34
N VAL A 28 4.08 -8.26 -1.02
CA VAL A 28 3.64 -9.62 -1.39
C VAL A 28 2.31 -9.97 -0.71
N ILE A 29 2.11 -9.59 0.56
CA ILE A 29 0.86 -9.81 1.28
C ILE A 29 -0.29 -9.04 0.61
N LEU A 30 -0.10 -7.77 0.28
CA LEU A 30 -1.13 -6.95 -0.39
C LEU A 30 -1.49 -7.50 -1.78
N PHE A 31 -0.49 -8.01 -2.52
CA PHE A 31 -0.72 -8.75 -3.76
C PHE A 31 -1.65 -9.96 -3.53
N VAL A 32 -1.34 -10.80 -2.55
CA VAL A 32 -2.15 -12.01 -2.26
C VAL A 32 -3.57 -11.63 -1.83
N ILE A 33 -3.70 -10.64 -0.94
CA ILE A 33 -5.01 -10.15 -0.47
C ILE A 33 -5.86 -9.64 -1.64
N ALA A 34 -5.30 -8.80 -2.50
CA ALA A 34 -6.05 -8.26 -3.64
C ALA A 34 -6.40 -9.35 -4.67
N ALA A 35 -5.50 -10.33 -4.86
CA ALA A 35 -5.78 -11.52 -5.67
C ALA A 35 -6.96 -12.31 -5.11
N LEU A 36 -7.12 -12.43 -3.79
CA LEU A 36 -8.20 -13.17 -3.14
C LEU A 36 -9.52 -12.40 -3.10
N LEU A 37 -9.52 -11.12 -2.74
CA LEU A 37 -10.71 -10.30 -2.48
C LEU A 37 -11.44 -9.79 -3.72
N LYS A 38 -10.79 -9.73 -4.89
CA LYS A 38 -11.39 -9.24 -6.16
C LYS A 38 -12.02 -7.83 -6.07
N PRO A 39 -11.30 -6.82 -5.54
CA PRO A 39 -11.86 -5.48 -5.38
C PRO A 39 -12.19 -4.80 -6.72
N GLY A 40 -11.57 -5.22 -7.83
CA GLY A 40 -11.62 -4.54 -9.14
C GLY A 40 -10.43 -3.60 -9.31
N ASN A 41 -10.00 -3.32 -10.55
CA ASN A 41 -8.72 -2.67 -10.83
C ASN A 41 -8.57 -1.31 -10.12
N SER A 42 -9.56 -0.42 -10.27
CA SER A 42 -9.53 0.92 -9.65
C SER A 42 -9.53 0.84 -8.13
N ALA A 43 -10.41 0.03 -7.54
CA ALA A 43 -10.47 -0.16 -6.09
C ALA A 43 -9.18 -0.79 -5.53
N ALA A 44 -8.56 -1.74 -6.24
CA ALA A 44 -7.30 -2.36 -5.86
C ALA A 44 -6.17 -1.32 -5.78
N PHE A 45 -6.01 -0.53 -6.85
CA PHE A 45 -4.93 0.46 -6.93
C PHE A 45 -5.12 1.57 -5.89
N TRP A 46 -6.28 2.24 -5.89
CA TRP A 46 -6.49 3.37 -5.00
C TRP A 46 -6.60 2.95 -3.54
N GLY A 47 -7.28 1.84 -3.25
CA GLY A 47 -7.44 1.39 -1.86
C GLY A 47 -6.15 0.81 -1.27
N GLY A 48 -5.39 0.03 -2.05
CA GLY A 48 -4.06 -0.41 -1.64
C GLY A 48 -3.06 0.75 -1.52
N GLY A 49 -3.09 1.69 -2.46
CA GLY A 49 -2.22 2.86 -2.44
C GLY A 49 -2.51 3.78 -1.27
N PHE A 50 -3.75 4.27 -1.12
CA PHE A 50 -4.11 5.13 0.01
C PHE A 50 -3.96 4.42 1.35
N GLY A 51 -4.26 3.11 1.43
CA GLY A 51 -4.07 2.35 2.66
C GLY A 51 -2.61 2.36 3.12
N MET A 52 -1.66 2.12 2.21
CA MET A 52 -0.24 2.11 2.56
C MET A 52 0.32 3.53 2.79
N ALA A 53 -0.06 4.50 1.96
CA ALA A 53 0.34 5.89 2.11
C ALA A 53 -0.10 6.51 3.44
N LEU A 54 -1.38 6.35 3.79
CA LEU A 54 -1.95 6.87 5.03
C LEU A 54 -1.34 6.17 6.24
N SER A 55 -1.07 4.87 6.15
CA SER A 55 -0.42 4.13 7.24
C SER A 55 1.00 4.62 7.48
N TRP A 56 1.80 4.84 6.41
CA TRP A 56 3.17 5.31 6.56
C TRP A 56 3.25 6.75 7.07
N ILE A 57 2.44 7.66 6.53
CA ILE A 57 2.35 9.04 7.03
C ILE A 57 1.81 9.04 8.47
N GLY A 58 0.76 8.28 8.75
CA GLY A 58 0.14 8.21 10.07
C GLY A 58 1.10 7.68 11.12
N LEU A 59 1.85 6.62 10.82
CA LEU A 59 2.87 6.07 11.72
C LEU A 59 4.04 7.03 11.90
N SER A 60 4.53 7.69 10.84
CA SER A 60 5.63 8.65 10.97
C SER A 60 5.23 9.84 11.84
N LEU A 61 4.01 10.37 11.65
CA LEU A 61 3.45 11.43 12.49
C LEU A 61 3.26 10.97 13.93
N TYR A 62 2.66 9.79 14.14
CA TYR A 62 2.46 9.23 15.48
C TYR A 62 3.78 9.08 16.24
N LEU A 63 4.80 8.51 15.59
CA LEU A 63 6.12 8.34 16.20
C LEU A 63 6.78 9.68 16.52
N THR A 64 6.66 10.67 15.63
CA THR A 64 7.21 12.02 15.85
C THR A 64 6.57 12.69 17.06
N ILE A 65 5.22 12.69 17.13
CA ILE A 65 4.47 13.32 18.23
C ILE A 65 4.72 12.59 19.54
N ASN A 66 4.70 11.26 19.54
CA ASN A 66 4.82 10.46 20.76
C ASN A 66 6.25 10.43 21.33
N SER A 67 7.26 10.51 20.47
CA SER A 67 8.66 10.55 20.91
C SER A 67 9.16 11.96 21.22
N GLY A 68 8.52 13.00 20.67
CA GLY A 68 9.04 14.37 20.71
C GLY A 68 10.41 14.52 20.02
N SER A 69 10.79 13.59 19.15
CA SER A 69 12.12 13.55 18.54
C SER A 69 12.18 14.32 17.21
N ASP A 70 13.30 15.02 16.99
CA ASP A 70 13.63 15.67 15.72
C ASP A 70 14.21 14.68 14.69
N LEU A 71 13.94 13.38 14.84
CA LEU A 71 14.48 12.34 13.98
C LEU A 71 14.14 12.56 12.49
N PRO A 72 12.90 12.94 12.11
CA PRO A 72 12.59 13.24 10.71
C PRO A 72 13.47 14.35 10.12
N ASP A 73 13.74 15.41 10.88
CA ASP A 73 14.57 16.54 10.42
C ASP A 73 16.04 16.16 10.31
N ARG A 74 16.56 15.35 11.23
CA ARG A 74 17.93 14.80 11.13
C ARG A 74 18.08 13.90 9.91
N MET A 75 17.10 13.04 9.64
CA MET A 75 17.10 12.20 8.44
C MET A 75 16.98 13.03 7.16
N ALA A 76 16.18 14.11 7.19
CA ALA A 76 16.10 15.04 6.07
C ALA A 76 17.45 15.70 5.78
N GLN A 77 18.19 16.15 6.80
CA GLN A 77 19.52 16.73 6.63
C GLN A 77 20.52 15.72 6.02
N ILE A 78 20.52 14.47 6.48
CA ILE A 78 21.42 13.42 5.96
C ILE A 78 21.13 13.14 4.48
N ILE A 79 19.86 13.11 4.09
CA ILE A 79 19.42 12.79 2.72
C ILE A 79 19.44 14.03 1.81
N GLY A 80 19.61 15.24 2.38
CA GLY A 80 19.54 16.51 1.66
C GLY A 80 18.11 16.93 1.30
N ALA A 81 17.10 16.46 2.04
CA ALA A 81 15.72 16.89 1.88
C ALA A 81 15.47 18.24 2.59
N PRO A 82 14.53 19.09 2.09
CA PRO A 82 14.29 20.42 2.67
C PRO A 82 13.81 20.43 4.13
N SER A 83 13.06 19.41 4.55
CA SER A 83 12.57 19.25 5.94
C SER A 83 12.10 17.83 6.20
N GLY A 84 11.97 17.45 7.47
CA GLY A 84 11.40 16.17 7.89
C GLY A 84 9.97 15.98 7.40
N THR A 85 9.18 17.06 7.33
CA THR A 85 7.82 17.05 6.79
C THR A 85 7.79 16.69 5.31
N VAL A 86 8.68 17.26 4.51
CA VAL A 86 8.79 16.91 3.07
C VAL A 86 9.23 15.46 2.93
N LEU A 87 10.16 14.99 3.75
CA LEU A 87 10.59 13.60 3.74
C LEU A 87 9.42 12.64 4.05
N MET A 88 8.62 12.92 5.09
CA MET A 88 7.44 12.14 5.42
C MET A 88 6.41 12.11 4.28
N ALA A 89 6.17 13.24 3.62
CA ALA A 89 5.27 13.31 2.47
C ALA A 89 5.76 12.44 1.31
N VAL A 90 7.07 12.51 0.99
CA VAL A 90 7.69 11.66 -0.03
C VAL A 90 7.57 10.18 0.36
N THR A 91 7.81 9.83 1.62
CA THR A 91 7.60 8.46 2.12
C THR A 91 6.16 8.00 1.87
N GLY A 92 5.17 8.84 2.17
CA GLY A 92 3.76 8.54 1.87
C GLY A 92 3.48 8.31 0.38
N VAL A 93 4.05 9.13 -0.51
CA VAL A 93 3.93 8.97 -1.96
C VAL A 93 4.57 7.66 -2.44
N ILE A 94 5.73 7.30 -1.90
CA ILE A 94 6.36 6.01 -2.20
C ILE A 94 5.45 4.88 -1.72
N GLY A 95 4.95 4.95 -0.48
CA GLY A 95 3.99 3.99 0.06
C GLY A 95 2.74 3.86 -0.81
N PHE A 96 2.23 4.97 -1.35
CA PHE A 96 1.09 4.98 -2.28
C PHE A 96 1.35 4.12 -3.52
N PHE A 97 2.49 4.31 -4.18
CA PHE A 97 2.82 3.51 -5.36
C PHE A 97 3.09 2.06 -5.01
N LEU A 98 3.81 1.77 -3.92
CA LEU A 98 4.10 0.40 -3.50
C LEU A 98 2.81 -0.37 -3.18
N GLY A 99 1.91 0.21 -2.38
CA GLY A 99 0.64 -0.44 -2.02
C GLY A 99 -0.31 -0.56 -3.22
N GLY A 100 -0.37 0.48 -4.06
CA GLY A 100 -1.23 0.54 -5.24
C GLY A 100 -0.84 -0.48 -6.30
N PHE A 101 0.44 -0.54 -6.67
CA PHE A 101 0.92 -1.50 -7.67
C PHE A 101 0.94 -2.94 -7.15
N SER A 102 1.21 -3.16 -5.87
CA SER A 102 1.13 -4.50 -5.27
C SER A 102 -0.30 -5.06 -5.34
N SER A 103 -1.27 -4.26 -4.90
CA SER A 103 -2.69 -4.66 -4.90
C SER A 103 -3.24 -4.80 -6.32
N LEU A 104 -2.90 -3.87 -7.22
CA LEU A 104 -3.31 -3.96 -8.63
C LEU A 104 -2.75 -5.21 -9.30
N SER A 105 -1.46 -5.49 -9.12
CA SER A 105 -0.81 -6.69 -9.65
C SER A 105 -1.50 -7.97 -9.18
N GLY A 106 -1.84 -8.07 -7.90
CA GLY A 106 -2.58 -9.22 -7.35
C GLY A 106 -3.94 -9.43 -8.01
N ASN A 107 -4.70 -8.35 -8.15
CA ASN A 107 -6.01 -8.38 -8.79
C ASN A 107 -5.92 -8.74 -10.29
N LEU A 108 -4.92 -8.23 -11.02
CA LEU A 108 -4.70 -8.56 -12.42
C LEU A 108 -4.20 -10.00 -12.62
N PHE A 109 -3.28 -10.46 -11.77
CA PHE A 109 -2.74 -11.83 -11.79
C PHE A 109 -3.86 -12.88 -11.71
N ARG A 110 -4.86 -12.64 -10.86
CA ARG A 110 -6.04 -13.51 -10.80
C ARG A 110 -6.78 -13.60 -12.14
N ASN A 111 -6.91 -12.49 -12.86
CA ASN A 111 -7.61 -12.47 -14.15
C ASN A 111 -6.84 -13.23 -15.23
N LEU A 112 -5.51 -13.32 -15.12
CA LEU A 112 -4.69 -14.14 -16.00
C LEU A 112 -4.89 -15.64 -15.76
N ILE A 113 -5.05 -16.05 -14.50
CA ILE A 113 -5.24 -17.47 -14.14
C ILE A 113 -6.66 -17.96 -14.47
N LYS A 114 -7.66 -17.08 -14.47
CA LYS A 114 -9.02 -17.45 -14.83
C LYS A 114 -9.10 -17.82 -16.32
N ARG A 115 -9.33 -19.10 -16.61
CA ARG A 115 -9.67 -19.55 -17.97
C ARG A 115 -10.92 -18.80 -18.44
N ARG A 116 -10.81 -18.10 -19.57
CA ARG A 116 -11.99 -17.61 -20.28
C ARG A 116 -12.73 -18.84 -20.83
N PRO A 117 -14.03 -19.00 -20.61
CA PRO A 117 -14.77 -20.05 -21.29
C PRO A 117 -14.70 -19.76 -22.79
N THR A 118 -14.01 -20.63 -23.53
CA THR A 118 -13.97 -20.64 -24.98
C THR A 118 -15.35 -21.08 -25.45
N ASN A 119 -16.30 -20.15 -25.49
CA ASN A 119 -17.56 -20.43 -26.17
C ASN A 119 -17.33 -20.28 -27.67
N ILE A 120 -16.78 -21.33 -28.28
CA ILE A 120 -16.50 -21.43 -29.73
C ILE A 120 -17.82 -21.65 -30.51
N TYR A 121 -18.93 -21.93 -29.83
CA TYR A 121 -20.24 -22.19 -30.42
C TYR A 121 -21.28 -21.14 -30.03
N ARG A 122 -21.02 -19.87 -30.37
CA ARG A 122 -22.12 -18.93 -30.57
C ARG A 122 -22.46 -18.95 -32.06
N GLY A 123 -23.49 -19.73 -32.41
CA GLY A 123 -24.22 -19.55 -33.67
C GLY A 123 -24.92 -18.21 -33.73
#